data_AF-E6LJX6-F1
#
_entry.id   AF-E6LJX6-F1
#
_cell.length_a   1.000
_cell.length_b   1.000
_cell.length_c   1.000
_cell.angle_alpha   90.00
_cell.angle_beta   90.00
_cell.angle_gamma   90.00
#
_symmetry.space_group_name_H-M   'P 1'
#
loop_
_entity.id
_entity.type
_entity.pdbx_description
1 polymer ?
#
loop_
_entity_poly.entity_id
_entity_poly.type
_entity_poly.pdbx_seq_one_letter_code
_entity_poly.pdbx_strand_id
1 'polypeptide(L)'
;MAYFLRKEKKKKGTYLQMYESFWDKDKKQPRTRNVKSFGYVEDLISDEIPDPIKFYSDYVKEQNENRTKALSEESRPRAFSNPVELNIGHFLLSSIIDELDVKETIDILASQMRFQFSVFDLITQLVYARIISPCSKSKTVSRVFPYLYGSSTISEDQVYDGYSFLGESYKKYIDLFNHSYERYFKRDLIDKSF
;
A
#
# COMPACT_ATOMS: atom_id res chain seq x y z
N MET A 1 -19.91 6.78 -8.67
CA MET A 1 -20.17 7.12 -10.09
C MET A 1 -19.98 8.61 -10.27
N ALA A 2 -19.14 9.03 -11.22
CA ALA A 2 -18.87 10.44 -11.48
C ALA A 2 -19.82 11.01 -12.54
N TYR A 3 -20.18 10.20 -13.55
CA TYR A 3 -21.11 10.59 -14.60
C TYR A 3 -22.49 9.96 -14.42
N PHE A 4 -23.54 10.67 -14.83
CA PHE A 4 -24.91 10.16 -14.86
C PHE A 4 -25.69 10.72 -16.06
N LEU A 5 -26.66 9.94 -16.55
CA LEU A 5 -27.57 10.36 -17.61
C LEU A 5 -28.71 11.18 -16.99
N ARG A 6 -28.81 12.46 -17.35
CA ARG A 6 -29.91 13.35 -17.00
C ARG A 6 -30.97 13.30 -18.10
N LYS A 7 -32.21 13.03 -17.69
CA LYS A 7 -33.41 13.06 -18.53
C LYS A 7 -34.19 14.32 -18.16
N GLU A 8 -34.29 15.28 -19.07
CA GLU A 8 -35.00 16.54 -18.84
C GLU A 8 -36.25 16.59 -19.71
N LYS A 9 -37.42 16.87 -19.12
CA LYS A 9 -38.66 17.06 -19.87
C LYS A 9 -38.74 18.49 -20.39
N LYS A 10 -38.77 18.68 -21.70
CA LYS A 10 -38.95 19.98 -22.38
C LYS A 10 -40.19 19.95 -23.28
N LYS A 11 -40.54 21.10 -23.87
CA LYS A 11 -41.71 21.26 -24.74
C LYS A 11 -41.76 20.25 -25.91
N LYS A 12 -40.60 19.93 -26.50
CA LYS A 12 -40.45 18.97 -27.62
C LYS A 12 -40.28 17.51 -27.16
N GLY A 13 -40.39 17.22 -25.86
CA GLY A 13 -40.24 15.85 -25.33
C GLY A 13 -39.03 15.68 -24.40
N THR A 14 -38.58 14.44 -24.24
CA THR A 14 -37.48 14.11 -23.32
C THR A 14 -36.13 14.42 -23.98
N TYR A 15 -35.32 15.22 -23.30
CA TYR A 15 -33.97 15.61 -23.73
C TYR A 15 -32.93 14.87 -22.89
N LEU A 16 -31.95 14.25 -23.56
CA LEU A 16 -30.91 13.45 -22.94
C LEU A 16 -29.59 14.22 -22.87
N GLN A 17 -28.99 14.23 -21.68
CA GLN A 17 -27.69 14.85 -21.40
C GLN A 17 -26.88 14.01 -20.42
N MET A 18 -25.56 14.06 -20.52
CA MET A 18 -24.64 13.49 -19.54
C MET A 18 -24.11 14.60 -18.63
N TYR A 19 -24.21 14.37 -17.33
CA TYR A 19 -23.68 15.26 -16.30
C TYR A 19 -22.57 14.59 -15.50
N GLU A 20 -21.65 15.41 -14.99
CA GLU A 20 -20.62 15.01 -14.03
C GLU A 20 -20.93 15.62 -12.67
N SER A 21 -20.91 14.81 -11.62
CA SER A 21 -20.87 15.24 -10.23
C SER A 21 -19.42 15.43 -9.77
N PHE A 22 -19.11 16.62 -9.25
CA PHE A 22 -17.78 16.97 -8.73
C PHE A 22 -17.88 17.76 -7.43
N TRP A 23 -16.80 17.76 -6.65
CA TRP A 23 -16.68 18.57 -5.45
C TRP A 23 -16.15 19.96 -5.79
N ASP A 24 -16.94 21.01 -5.54
CA ASP A 24 -16.54 22.40 -5.71
C ASP A 24 -15.72 22.83 -4.48
N LYS A 25 -14.41 23.07 -4.67
CA LYS A 25 -13.49 23.39 -3.57
C LYS A 25 -13.77 24.75 -2.94
N ASP A 26 -14.18 25.73 -3.74
CA ASP A 26 -14.43 27.09 -3.28
C ASP A 26 -15.72 27.15 -2.46
N LYS A 27 -16.75 26.45 -2.96
CA LYS A 27 -18.06 26.41 -2.29
C LYS A 27 -18.20 25.29 -1.27
N LYS A 28 -17.20 24.41 -1.14
CA LYS A 28 -17.17 23.23 -0.25
C LYS A 28 -18.46 22.39 -0.30
N GLN A 29 -18.98 22.16 -1.50
CA GLN A 29 -20.23 21.42 -1.71
C GLN A 29 -20.20 20.62 -3.02
N PRO A 30 -20.99 19.53 -3.14
CA PRO A 30 -21.12 18.80 -4.38
C PRO A 30 -21.89 19.61 -5.42
N ARG A 31 -21.40 19.64 -6.66
CA ARG A 31 -22.05 20.31 -7.78
C ARG A 31 -22.05 19.41 -9.00
N THR A 32 -22.92 19.75 -9.96
CA THR A 32 -23.03 19.04 -11.22
C THR A 32 -22.77 19.99 -12.38
N ARG A 33 -22.12 19.50 -13.44
CA ARG A 33 -21.93 20.22 -14.71
C ARG A 33 -22.33 19.34 -15.89
N ASN A 34 -22.84 19.98 -16.95
CA ASN A 34 -23.11 19.29 -18.20
C ASN A 34 -21.80 18.97 -18.90
N VAL A 35 -21.60 17.70 -19.25
CA VAL A 35 -20.43 17.22 -20.00
C VAL A 35 -20.76 17.08 -21.48
N LYS A 36 -21.94 16.55 -21.79
CA LYS A 36 -22.36 16.27 -23.17
C LYS A 36 -23.87 16.32 -23.28
N SER A 37 -24.38 16.93 -24.34
CA SER A 37 -25.81 16.89 -24.69
C SER A 37 -26.01 15.99 -25.90
N PHE A 38 -26.99 15.09 -25.84
CA PHE A 38 -27.24 14.11 -26.90
C PHE A 38 -28.34 14.58 -27.85
N GLY A 39 -29.47 15.04 -27.32
CA GLY A 39 -30.61 15.42 -28.15
C GLY A 39 -31.95 15.02 -27.54
N TYR A 40 -33.02 15.19 -28.31
CA TYR A 40 -34.33 14.68 -27.95
C TYR A 40 -34.42 13.19 -28.27
N VAL A 41 -35.07 12.42 -27.39
CA VAL A 41 -35.24 10.97 -27.58
C VAL A 41 -35.84 10.66 -28.94
N GLU A 42 -36.87 11.41 -29.35
CA GLU A 42 -37.57 11.23 -30.63
C GLU A 42 -36.66 11.43 -31.84
N ASP A 43 -35.72 12.39 -31.77
CA ASP A 43 -34.76 12.66 -32.86
C ASP A 43 -33.62 11.61 -32.90
N LEU A 44 -33.44 10.84 -31.83
CA LEU A 44 -32.34 9.89 -31.64
C LEU A 44 -32.72 8.44 -31.99
N ILE A 45 -34.01 8.17 -32.18
CA ILE A 45 -34.49 6.85 -32.59
C ILE A 45 -34.06 6.59 -34.03
N SER A 46 -33.35 5.49 -34.24
CA SER A 46 -32.91 5.02 -35.56
C SER A 46 -32.86 3.50 -35.58
N ASP A 47 -32.68 2.90 -36.75
CA ASP A 47 -32.51 1.45 -36.88
C ASP A 47 -31.30 0.94 -36.06
N GLU A 48 -30.27 1.78 -35.88
CA GLU A 48 -29.09 1.48 -35.06
C GLU A 48 -29.32 1.70 -33.56
N ILE A 49 -30.19 2.65 -33.18
CA ILE A 49 -30.49 3.00 -31.79
C ILE A 49 -32.01 2.99 -31.58
N PRO A 50 -32.62 1.80 -31.41
CA PRO A 50 -34.06 1.67 -31.20
C PRO A 50 -34.51 2.17 -29.81
N ASP A 51 -33.64 2.09 -28.81
CA ASP A 51 -33.86 2.65 -27.47
C ASP A 51 -32.72 3.60 -27.06
N PRO A 52 -32.85 4.91 -27.37
CA PRO A 52 -31.84 5.90 -27.02
C PRO A 52 -31.57 5.99 -25.52
N ILE A 53 -32.57 5.76 -24.67
CA ILE A 53 -32.41 5.87 -23.22
C ILE A 53 -31.50 4.76 -22.70
N LYS A 54 -31.72 3.53 -23.15
CA LYS A 54 -30.88 2.39 -22.77
C LYS A 54 -29.47 2.55 -23.34
N PHE A 55 -29.35 2.87 -24.62
CA PHE A 55 -28.06 3.08 -25.29
C PHE A 55 -27.20 4.11 -24.57
N TYR A 56 -27.74 5.30 -24.26
CA TYR A 56 -26.98 6.34 -23.56
C TYR A 56 -26.76 6.04 -22.07
N SER A 57 -27.60 5.20 -21.45
CA SER A 57 -27.34 4.71 -20.10
C SER A 57 -26.10 3.79 -20.08
N ASP A 58 -26.01 2.87 -21.04
CA ASP A 58 -24.86 1.97 -21.19
C ASP A 58 -23.58 2.75 -21.55
N TYR A 59 -23.70 3.75 -22.43
CA TYR A 59 -22.61 4.67 -22.74
C TYR A 59 -22.08 5.39 -21.47
N VAL A 60 -22.97 5.93 -20.63
CA VAL A 60 -22.56 6.59 -19.37
C VAL A 60 -21.90 5.60 -18.39
N LYS A 61 -22.35 4.34 -18.38
CA LYS A 61 -21.74 3.28 -17.59
C LYS A 61 -20.31 3.00 -18.07
N GLU A 62 -20.12 2.83 -19.37
CA GLU A 62 -18.80 2.64 -19.99
C GLU A 62 -17.85 3.81 -19.67
N GLN A 63 -18.33 5.06 -19.75
CA GLN A 63 -17.53 6.24 -19.40
C GLN A 63 -17.10 6.25 -17.92
N ASN A 64 -17.96 5.78 -17.01
CA ASN A 64 -17.58 5.63 -15.60
C ASN A 64 -16.53 4.53 -15.41
N GLU A 65 -16.66 3.41 -16.12
CA GLU A 65 -15.67 2.32 -16.09
C GLU A 65 -14.32 2.78 -16.62
N ASN A 66 -14.29 3.47 -17.77
CA ASN A 66 -13.07 4.03 -18.36
C ASN A 66 -12.42 5.06 -17.43
N ARG A 67 -13.21 5.94 -16.78
CA ARG A 67 -12.70 6.86 -15.77
C ARG A 67 -12.10 6.13 -14.57
N THR A 68 -12.77 5.07 -14.11
CA THR A 68 -12.28 4.27 -12.97
C THR A 68 -10.98 3.56 -13.33
N LYS A 69 -10.86 3.02 -14.54
CA LYS A 69 -9.62 2.44 -15.08
C LYS A 69 -8.51 3.49 -15.23
N ALA A 70 -8.81 4.70 -15.68
CA ALA A 70 -7.83 5.78 -15.79
C ALA A 70 -7.41 6.37 -14.44
N LEU A 71 -8.25 6.23 -13.41
CA LEU A 71 -7.96 6.65 -12.04
C LEU A 71 -7.37 5.52 -11.18
N SER A 72 -7.38 4.27 -11.65
CA SER A 72 -6.74 3.18 -10.93
C SER A 72 -5.24 3.46 -10.85
N GLU A 73 -4.67 3.22 -9.67
CA GLU A 73 -3.24 3.41 -9.40
C GLU A 73 -2.33 2.67 -10.39
N GLU A 74 -2.86 1.63 -11.05
CA GLU A 74 -2.18 0.79 -12.03
C GLU A 74 -1.92 1.50 -13.37
N SER A 75 -2.76 2.47 -13.76
CA SER A 75 -2.67 3.17 -15.06
C SER A 75 -2.08 4.59 -14.96
N ARG A 76 -1.82 5.07 -13.75
CA ARG A 76 -1.23 6.40 -13.53
C ARG A 76 0.26 6.37 -13.88
N PRO A 77 0.76 7.22 -14.79
CA PRO A 77 2.19 7.36 -15.03
C PRO A 77 2.84 7.91 -13.75
N ARG A 78 3.48 7.05 -12.98
CA ARG A 78 4.28 7.46 -11.82
C ARG A 78 5.64 7.94 -12.33
N ALA A 79 6.11 9.06 -11.79
CA ALA A 79 7.48 9.55 -12.06
C ALA A 79 8.55 8.54 -11.60
N PHE A 80 8.19 7.62 -10.69
CA PHE A 80 9.04 6.55 -10.18
C PHE A 80 8.31 5.21 -10.37
N SER A 81 8.97 4.25 -11.03
CA SER A 81 8.44 2.90 -11.24
C SER A 81 8.43 2.04 -9.98
N ASN A 82 9.28 2.38 -9.01
CA ASN A 82 9.48 1.66 -7.77
C ASN A 82 8.79 2.39 -6.60
N PRO A 83 8.36 1.67 -5.54
CA PRO A 83 7.88 2.31 -4.32
C PRO A 83 8.93 3.32 -3.84
N VAL A 84 8.48 4.55 -3.54
CA VAL A 84 9.35 5.58 -2.98
C VAL A 84 9.85 5.07 -1.63
N GLU A 85 11.14 4.80 -1.50
CA GLU A 85 11.74 4.43 -0.23
C GLU A 85 11.45 5.53 0.80
N LEU A 86 10.83 5.14 1.92
CA LEU A 86 10.48 6.04 3.00
C LEU A 86 11.39 5.76 4.18
N ASN A 87 11.72 6.80 4.95
CA ASN A 87 12.50 6.67 6.18
C ASN A 87 13.93 6.14 5.93
N ILE A 88 14.61 6.69 4.90
CA ILE A 88 16.01 6.36 4.56
C ILE A 88 16.94 6.43 5.78
N GLY A 89 16.63 7.28 6.79
CA GLY A 89 17.38 7.41 8.04
C GLY A 89 17.63 6.11 8.82
N HIS A 90 16.90 5.01 8.55
CA HIS A 90 17.22 3.71 9.13
C HIS A 90 18.56 3.12 8.66
N PHE A 91 19.23 3.72 7.66
CA PHE A 91 20.58 3.33 7.25
C PHE A 91 21.58 3.34 8.42
N LEU A 92 21.40 4.22 9.42
CA LEU A 92 22.23 4.21 10.63
C LEU A 92 22.03 2.91 11.43
N LEU A 93 20.79 2.41 11.48
CA LEU A 93 20.49 1.14 12.12
C LEU A 93 21.07 -0.02 11.32
N SER A 94 21.03 0.03 9.99
CA SER A 94 21.67 -1.00 9.17
C SER A 94 23.17 -1.02 9.36
N SER A 95 23.83 0.14 9.43
CA SER A 95 25.27 0.19 9.74
C SER A 95 25.61 -0.40 11.11
N ILE A 96 24.76 -0.22 12.12
CA ILE A 96 24.96 -0.86 13.45
C ILE A 96 24.81 -2.38 13.32
N ILE A 97 23.79 -2.86 12.61
CA ILE A 97 23.59 -4.31 12.40
C ILE A 97 24.76 -4.92 11.64
N ASP A 98 25.25 -4.24 10.60
CA ASP A 98 26.40 -4.68 9.80
C ASP A 98 27.66 -4.77 10.66
N GLU A 99 27.90 -3.77 11.53
CA GLU A 99 29.04 -3.74 12.45
C GLU A 99 28.96 -4.83 13.52
N LEU A 100 27.75 -5.21 13.97
CA LEU A 100 27.57 -6.31 14.91
C LEU A 100 27.86 -7.70 14.29
N ASP A 101 27.86 -7.81 12.96
CA ASP A 101 28.26 -9.01 12.20
C ASP A 101 27.61 -10.32 12.69
N VAL A 102 26.30 -10.28 12.95
CA VAL A 102 25.53 -11.41 13.51
C VAL A 102 24.91 -12.32 12.45
N LYS A 103 25.00 -11.95 11.16
CA LYS A 103 24.25 -12.58 10.07
C LYS A 103 24.58 -14.06 9.92
N GLU A 104 25.85 -14.41 9.77
CA GLU A 104 26.28 -15.79 9.57
C GLU A 104 25.80 -16.71 10.71
N THR A 105 25.88 -16.21 11.95
CA THR A 105 25.42 -16.98 13.12
C THR A 105 23.90 -17.18 13.09
N ILE A 106 23.13 -16.15 12.72
CA ILE A 106 21.68 -16.27 12.57
C ILE A 106 21.32 -17.26 11.46
N ASP A 107 22.01 -17.21 10.32
CA ASP A 107 21.80 -18.11 9.20
C ASP A 107 22.09 -19.58 9.60
N ILE A 108 23.15 -19.82 10.39
CA ILE A 108 23.45 -21.15 10.94
C ILE A 108 22.33 -21.61 11.90
N LEU A 109 21.86 -20.76 12.81
CA LEU A 109 20.78 -21.10 13.73
C LEU A 109 19.47 -21.40 13.00
N ALA A 110 19.21 -20.69 11.90
CA ALA A 110 18.05 -20.89 11.05
C ALA A 110 18.20 -22.07 10.09
N SER A 111 19.40 -22.57 9.81
CA SER A 111 19.67 -23.58 8.78
C SER A 111 18.94 -24.93 8.98
N GLN A 112 18.60 -25.26 10.23
CA GLN A 112 17.81 -26.45 10.55
C GLN A 112 16.34 -26.29 10.10
N MET A 113 15.88 -25.05 9.95
CA MET A 113 14.55 -24.70 9.51
C MET A 113 14.56 -24.39 8.01
N ARG A 114 13.61 -24.98 7.27
CA ARG A 114 13.50 -24.79 5.81
C ARG A 114 12.64 -23.58 5.44
N PHE A 115 12.95 -22.41 6.02
CA PHE A 115 12.25 -21.18 5.71
C PHE A 115 12.47 -20.77 4.24
N GLN A 116 11.42 -20.21 3.62
CA GLN A 116 11.49 -19.62 2.27
C GLN A 116 11.90 -18.14 2.31
N PHE A 117 12.34 -17.65 3.46
CA PHE A 117 12.76 -16.28 3.70
C PHE A 117 13.98 -16.25 4.62
N SER A 118 14.75 -15.17 4.57
CA SER A 118 15.90 -14.95 5.45
C SER A 118 15.43 -14.57 6.86
N VAL A 119 15.83 -15.36 7.86
CA VAL A 119 15.53 -15.04 9.27
C VAL A 119 16.28 -13.78 9.70
N PHE A 120 17.50 -13.58 9.20
CA PHE A 120 18.25 -12.34 9.44
C PHE A 120 17.50 -11.11 8.90
N ASP A 121 17.01 -11.17 7.66
CA ASP A 121 16.27 -10.06 7.05
C ASP A 121 14.96 -9.80 7.80
N LEU A 122 14.29 -10.86 8.27
CA LEU A 122 13.10 -10.73 9.13
C LEU A 122 13.42 -9.98 10.42
N ILE A 123 14.45 -10.40 11.17
CA ILE A 123 14.83 -9.77 12.44
C ILE A 123 15.15 -8.30 12.22
N THR A 124 16.01 -8.00 11.24
CA THR A 124 16.49 -6.63 10.99
C THR A 124 15.36 -5.72 10.51
N GLN A 125 14.51 -6.16 9.58
CA GLN A 125 13.34 -5.39 9.15
C GLN A 125 12.35 -5.16 10.30
N LEU A 126 12.15 -6.13 11.18
CA LEU A 126 11.30 -5.95 12.38
C LEU A 126 11.90 -4.92 13.34
N VAL A 127 13.23 -4.94 13.56
CA VAL A 127 13.92 -3.94 14.38
C VAL A 127 13.75 -2.55 13.78
N TYR A 128 14.02 -2.39 12.48
CA TYR A 128 13.85 -1.10 11.79
C TYR A 128 12.41 -0.62 11.87
N ALA A 129 11.43 -1.50 11.62
CA ALA A 129 10.03 -1.14 11.66
C ALA A 129 9.57 -0.68 13.05
N ARG A 130 10.09 -1.27 14.13
CA ARG A 130 9.78 -0.87 15.50
C ARG A 130 10.32 0.51 15.85
N ILE A 131 11.47 0.89 15.30
CA ILE A 131 12.08 2.19 15.54
C ILE A 131 11.42 3.27 14.67
N ILE A 132 11.16 2.97 13.40
CA ILE A 132 10.56 3.92 12.44
C ILE A 132 9.09 4.21 12.77
N SER A 133 8.27 3.16 12.91
CA SER A 133 6.82 3.29 13.05
C SER A 133 6.23 2.07 13.76
N PRO A 134 6.26 2.03 15.11
CA PRO A 134 5.73 0.92 15.87
C PRO A 134 4.22 0.77 15.62
N CYS A 135 3.82 -0.35 15.02
CA CYS A 135 2.43 -0.64 14.70
C CYS A 135 2.14 -2.15 14.77
N SER A 136 0.91 -2.57 14.42
CA SER A 136 0.54 -3.98 14.37
C SER A 136 1.34 -4.71 13.29
N LYS A 137 1.50 -6.04 13.41
CA LYS A 137 2.27 -6.85 12.44
C LYS A 137 1.75 -6.69 11.01
N SER A 138 0.44 -6.75 10.82
CA SER A 138 -0.20 -6.49 9.53
C SER A 138 0.13 -5.11 8.96
N LYS A 139 0.13 -4.06 9.80
CA LYS A 139 0.52 -2.70 9.38
C LYS A 139 2.02 -2.61 9.08
N THR A 140 2.87 -3.31 9.82
CA THR A 140 4.31 -3.37 9.56
C THR A 140 4.58 -3.91 8.16
N VAL A 141 3.95 -5.04 7.79
CA VAL A 141 4.15 -5.68 6.47
C VAL A 141 3.56 -4.85 5.34
N SER A 142 2.38 -4.27 5.52
CA SER A 142 1.72 -3.51 4.45
C SER A 142 2.25 -2.08 4.27
N ARG A 143 2.77 -1.45 5.34
CA ARG A 143 3.08 -0.01 5.36
C ARG A 143 4.54 0.32 5.64
N VAL A 144 5.34 -0.58 6.21
CA VAL A 144 6.73 -0.30 6.56
C VAL A 144 7.69 -1.08 5.69
N PHE A 145 7.58 -2.41 5.65
CA PHE A 145 8.49 -3.27 4.89
C PHE A 145 8.67 -2.86 3.42
N PRO A 146 7.61 -2.55 2.63
CA PRO A 146 7.75 -2.25 1.21
C PRO A 146 8.50 -0.94 0.90
N TYR A 147 8.76 -0.13 1.93
CA TYR A 147 9.41 1.16 1.81
C TYR A 147 10.76 1.22 2.52
N LEU A 148 11.22 0.11 3.10
CA LEU A 148 12.57 -0.01 3.65
C LEU A 148 13.58 -0.15 2.51
N TYR A 149 14.77 0.42 2.71
CA TYR A 149 15.86 0.33 1.74
C TYR A 149 16.47 -1.08 1.79
N GLY A 150 16.66 -1.71 0.63
CA GLY A 150 17.22 -3.06 0.56
C GLY A 150 16.36 -4.14 1.25
N SER A 151 15.06 -3.90 1.42
CA SER A 151 14.19 -4.85 2.09
C SER A 151 13.95 -6.11 1.28
N SER A 152 13.95 -7.24 1.97
CA SER A 152 13.42 -8.50 1.49
C SER A 152 11.89 -8.53 1.49
N THR A 153 11.32 -9.25 0.52
CA THR A 153 9.88 -9.47 0.40
C THR A 153 9.44 -10.53 1.41
N ILE A 154 8.91 -10.09 2.55
CA ILE A 154 8.39 -10.95 3.61
C ILE A 154 6.88 -10.72 3.76
N SER A 155 6.09 -11.79 3.66
CA SER A 155 4.64 -11.74 3.83
C SER A 155 4.21 -11.70 5.31
N GLU A 156 2.95 -11.36 5.56
CA GLU A 156 2.41 -11.36 6.93
C GLU A 156 2.46 -12.76 7.57
N ASP A 157 2.14 -13.81 6.82
CA ASP A 157 2.22 -15.19 7.30
C ASP A 157 3.66 -15.58 7.68
N GLN A 158 4.64 -15.22 6.84
CA GLN A 158 6.06 -15.44 7.12
C GLN A 158 6.53 -14.70 8.38
N VAL A 159 5.99 -13.50 8.63
CA VAL A 159 6.25 -12.79 9.89
C VAL A 159 5.75 -13.60 11.09
N TYR A 160 4.55 -14.19 11.04
CA TYR A 160 4.05 -15.01 12.14
C TYR A 160 4.85 -16.29 12.34
N ASP A 161 5.19 -17.00 11.26
CA ASP A 161 6.01 -18.21 11.30
C ASP A 161 7.38 -17.92 11.92
N GLY A 162 8.03 -16.84 11.46
CA GLY A 162 9.30 -16.40 12.00
C GLY A 162 9.19 -15.93 13.46
N TYR A 163 8.11 -15.24 13.85
CA TYR A 163 7.88 -14.86 15.26
C TYR A 163 7.75 -16.08 16.18
N SER A 164 7.06 -17.12 15.74
CA SER A 164 6.93 -18.36 16.52
C SER A 164 8.31 -18.98 16.75
N PHE A 165 9.09 -19.12 15.68
CA PHE A 165 10.44 -19.67 15.73
C PHE A 165 11.40 -18.85 16.60
N LEU A 166 11.42 -17.52 16.41
CA LEU A 166 12.25 -16.62 17.21
C LEU A 166 11.83 -16.65 18.68
N GLY A 167 10.53 -16.76 18.96
CA GLY A 167 9.97 -16.80 20.30
C GLY A 167 10.41 -18.03 21.10
N GLU A 168 10.48 -19.21 20.46
CA GLU A 168 10.93 -20.45 21.11
C GLU A 168 12.38 -20.36 21.62
N SER A 169 13.22 -19.59 20.93
CA SER A 169 14.66 -19.50 21.19
C SER A 169 15.15 -18.07 21.45
N TYR A 170 14.29 -17.15 21.89
CA TYR A 170 14.59 -15.71 21.89
C TYR A 170 15.86 -15.35 22.66
N LYS A 171 16.16 -16.06 23.76
CA LYS A 171 17.36 -15.86 24.57
C LYS A 171 18.64 -16.00 23.76
N LYS A 172 18.72 -16.99 22.85
CA LYS A 172 19.91 -17.21 22.00
C LYS A 172 20.21 -16.00 21.13
N TYR A 173 19.17 -15.39 20.56
CA TYR A 173 19.33 -14.19 19.73
C TYR A 173 19.74 -12.99 20.59
N ILE A 174 19.11 -12.78 21.74
CA ILE A 174 19.50 -11.72 22.67
C ILE A 174 20.97 -11.87 23.09
N ASP A 175 21.39 -13.08 23.45
CA ASP A 175 22.76 -13.37 23.86
C ASP A 175 23.76 -13.15 22.71
N LEU A 176 23.40 -13.51 21.47
CA LEU A 176 24.21 -13.24 20.29
C LEU A 176 24.43 -11.73 20.07
N PHE A 177 23.36 -10.93 20.13
CA PHE A 177 23.47 -9.47 19.99
C PHE A 177 24.29 -8.87 21.14
N ASN A 178 24.10 -9.36 22.36
CA ASN A 178 24.84 -8.91 23.54
C ASN A 178 26.34 -9.22 23.42
N HIS A 179 26.68 -10.45 23.04
CA HIS A 179 28.06 -10.88 22.86
C HIS A 179 28.78 -10.06 21.78
N SER A 180 28.07 -9.75 20.69
CA SER A 180 28.61 -8.92 19.61
C SER A 180 28.80 -7.47 20.07
N TYR A 181 27.85 -6.94 20.84
CA TYR A 181 27.92 -5.60 21.41
C TYR A 181 29.05 -5.43 22.45
N GLU A 182 29.33 -6.46 23.25
CA GLU A 182 30.40 -6.46 24.27
C GLU A 182 31.80 -6.22 23.70
N ARG A 183 32.00 -6.46 22.39
CA ARG A 183 33.24 -6.13 21.68
C ARG A 183 33.53 -4.63 21.68
N TYR A 184 32.48 -3.80 21.72
CA TYR A 184 32.57 -2.34 21.65
C TYR A 184 32.43 -1.70 23.04
N PHE A 185 31.46 -2.17 23.82
CA PHE A 185 31.17 -1.62 25.15
C PHE A 185 31.00 -2.73 26.17
N LYS A 186 31.86 -2.74 27.19
CA LYS A 186 31.70 -3.65 28.33
C LYS A 186 30.44 -3.29 29.10
N ARG A 187 29.69 -4.31 29.49
CA ARG A 187 28.51 -4.14 30.34
C ARG A 187 28.95 -3.79 31.75
N ASP A 188 28.42 -2.69 32.27
CA ASP A 188 28.50 -2.37 33.68
C ASP A 188 27.42 -3.16 34.42
N LEU A 189 27.77 -4.37 34.87
CA LEU A 189 26.89 -5.27 35.61
C LEU A 189 26.96 -5.00 37.12
N ILE A 190 27.48 -3.84 37.56
CA ILE A 190 27.46 -3.49 38.98
C ILE A 190 26.00 -3.44 39.41
N ASP A 191 25.64 -4.44 40.22
CA ASP A 191 24.33 -4.69 40.79
C ASP A 191 23.93 -3.47 41.64
N LYS A 192 23.23 -2.52 41.03
CA LYS A 192 22.54 -1.46 41.76
C LYS A 192 21.25 -2.07 42.28
N SER A 193 21.38 -2.89 43.31
CA SER A 193 20.25 -3.28 44.14
C SER A 193 19.61 -1.99 44.70
N PHE A 194 18.37 -1.75 44.26
CA PHE A 194 17.49 -0.71 44.79
C PHE A 194 16.84 -1.18 46.09
#